data_AF-K6T9F0-F1
#
_entry.id   AF-K6T9F0-F1
#
_cell.length_a   1.000
_cell.length_b   1.000
_cell.length_c   1.000
_cell.angle_alpha   90.00
_cell.angle_beta   90.00
_cell.angle_gamma   90.00
#
_symmetry.space_group_name_H-M   'P 1'
#
loop_
_entity.id
_entity.type
_entity.pdbx_description
1 polymer ?
#
loop_
_entity_poly.entity_id
_entity_poly.type
_entity_poly.pdbx_seq_one_letter_code
_entity_poly.pdbx_strand_id
1 'polypeptide(L)'
;MKRPNFISKDIGNVLIKGSCKEVSGGYDITAGGQDIWDQENGGYSKAIYPNDATSLPPEFPVNFPSTWVRLKRNDNIFTGFYSCDGKSWKEYGSCSIEMNKKLYLGLAVTSHNSNESAICKFRDISII
;
A
#
# COMPACT_ATOMS: atom_id res chain seq x y z
N MET A 1 15.98 -1.86 15.22
CA MET A 1 14.95 -2.80 14.70
C MET A 1 15.44 -3.33 13.36
N LYS A 2 15.39 -4.64 13.09
CA LYS A 2 15.80 -5.20 11.77
C LYS A 2 14.77 -4.78 10.73
N ARG A 3 15.23 -4.26 9.58
CA ARG A 3 14.33 -3.91 8.46
C ARG A 3 13.72 -5.18 7.86
N PRO A 4 12.45 -5.15 7.43
CA PRO A 4 11.85 -6.27 6.70
C PRO A 4 12.62 -6.52 5.40
N ASN A 5 12.95 -7.78 5.12
CA ASN A 5 13.53 -8.19 3.85
C ASN A 5 12.40 -8.55 2.87
N PHE A 6 12.03 -7.63 1.99
CA PHE A 6 11.00 -7.86 0.97
C PHE A 6 11.62 -8.42 -0.30
N ILE A 7 10.88 -9.28 -1.00
CA ILE A 7 11.23 -9.72 -2.35
C ILE A 7 10.47 -8.87 -3.38
N SER A 8 11.12 -8.53 -4.49
CA SER A 8 10.49 -7.84 -5.60
C SER A 8 9.86 -8.84 -6.57
N LYS A 9 8.60 -8.60 -6.95
CA LYS A 9 7.88 -9.43 -7.92
C LYS A 9 6.79 -8.61 -8.60
N ASP A 10 6.73 -8.67 -9.93
CA ASP A 10 5.58 -8.18 -10.69
C ASP A 10 4.37 -9.09 -10.45
N ILE A 11 3.20 -8.49 -10.22
CA ILE A 11 1.94 -9.20 -10.00
C ILE A 11 1.01 -8.93 -11.20
N GLY A 12 0.40 -9.98 -11.74
CA GLY A 12 -0.50 -9.88 -12.90
C GLY A 12 0.23 -9.87 -14.25
N ASN A 13 -0.49 -9.50 -15.31
CA ASN A 13 0.05 -9.40 -16.66
C ASN A 13 0.67 -8.01 -16.89
N VAL A 14 1.95 -7.87 -16.53
CA VAL A 14 2.67 -6.60 -16.58
C VAL A 14 3.45 -6.47 -17.90
N LEU A 15 3.04 -5.52 -18.74
CA LEU A 15 3.69 -5.12 -20.00
C LEU A 15 5.06 -4.46 -19.74
N ILE A 16 5.12 -3.46 -18.85
CA ILE A 16 6.36 -2.79 -18.44
C ILE A 16 6.81 -3.34 -17.08
N LYS A 17 7.85 -4.15 -17.06
CA LYS A 17 8.37 -4.79 -15.84
C LYS A 17 8.77 -3.76 -14.78
N GLY A 18 8.40 -4.04 -13.54
CA GLY A 18 8.75 -3.21 -12.40
C GLY A 18 10.20 -3.42 -11.93
N SER A 19 10.65 -2.55 -11.05
CA SER A 19 11.91 -2.68 -10.32
C SER A 19 11.76 -2.18 -8.89
N CYS A 20 12.52 -2.78 -7.98
CA CYS A 20 12.61 -2.35 -6.59
C CYS A 20 14.09 -2.14 -6.23
N LYS A 21 14.41 -0.96 -5.72
CA LYS A 21 15.74 -0.62 -5.23
C LYS A 21 15.66 -0.33 -3.74
N GLU A 22 16.34 -1.14 -2.94
CA GLU A 22 16.58 -0.79 -1.54
C GLU A 22 17.48 0.44 -1.46
N VAL A 23 17.09 1.39 -0.61
CA VAL A 23 17.84 2.62 -0.34
C VAL A 23 17.96 2.82 1.16
N SER A 24 18.83 3.74 1.58
CA SER A 24 18.88 4.11 3.01
C SER A 24 17.51 4.62 3.45
N GLY A 25 16.88 3.90 4.38
CA GLY A 25 15.58 4.28 4.94
C GLY A 25 14.35 3.75 4.21
N GLY A 26 14.48 2.94 3.15
CA GLY A 26 13.31 2.31 2.52
C GLY A 26 13.55 1.75 1.12
N TYR A 27 12.56 1.90 0.24
CA TYR A 27 12.56 1.33 -1.10
C TYR A 27 12.07 2.34 -2.14
N ASP A 28 12.74 2.38 -3.28
CA ASP A 28 12.26 3.04 -4.49
C ASP A 28 11.68 1.96 -5.41
N ILE A 29 10.39 2.06 -5.70
CA ILE A 29 9.67 1.09 -6.52
C ILE A 29 9.19 1.79 -7.79
N THR A 30 9.56 1.24 -8.94
CA THR A 30 8.99 1.60 -10.23
C THR A 30 8.10 0.46 -10.68
N ALA A 31 6.85 0.74 -11.03
CA ALA A 31 5.91 -0.28 -11.50
C ALA A 31 5.02 0.25 -12.61
N GLY A 32 4.83 -0.54 -13.66
CA GLY A 32 3.78 -0.34 -14.66
C GLY A 32 2.61 -1.30 -14.43
N GLY A 33 1.64 -1.27 -15.33
CA GLY A 33 0.55 -2.24 -15.37
C GLY A 33 -0.83 -1.64 -15.12
N GLN A 34 -1.85 -2.49 -15.27
CA GLN A 34 -3.23 -2.16 -14.95
C GLN A 34 -3.48 -2.28 -13.44
N ASP A 35 -4.71 -2.02 -13.02
CA ASP A 35 -5.16 -2.28 -11.66
C ASP A 35 -4.78 -3.69 -11.20
N ILE A 36 -4.35 -3.78 -9.94
CA ILE A 36 -4.00 -5.06 -9.31
C ILE A 36 -5.24 -5.86 -8.88
N TRP A 37 -6.43 -5.23 -8.92
CA TRP A 37 -7.70 -5.85 -8.52
C TRP A 37 -8.19 -6.83 -9.57
N ASP A 38 -8.67 -7.99 -9.09
CA ASP A 38 -9.39 -9.00 -9.87
C ASP A 38 -8.69 -9.50 -11.15
N GLN A 39 -7.36 -9.35 -11.24
CA GLN A 39 -6.54 -9.94 -12.30
C GLN A 39 -6.41 -11.46 -12.10
N GLU A 40 -6.12 -12.22 -13.17
CA GLU A 40 -5.96 -13.69 -13.18
C GLU A 40 -5.04 -14.24 -12.06
N ASN A 41 -4.13 -13.42 -11.53
CA ASN A 41 -3.23 -13.73 -10.40
C ASN A 41 -3.44 -12.85 -9.15
N GLY A 42 -4.33 -11.86 -9.19
CA GLY A 42 -4.60 -10.90 -8.12
C GLY A 42 -5.56 -11.41 -7.04
N GLY A 43 -6.42 -12.37 -7.39
CA GLY A 43 -7.39 -12.97 -6.47
C GLY A 43 -8.38 -11.96 -5.88
N TYR A 44 -9.09 -12.37 -4.82
CA TYR A 44 -10.03 -11.49 -4.11
C TYR A 44 -9.28 -10.33 -3.45
N SER A 45 -9.65 -9.10 -3.84
CA SER A 45 -9.13 -7.87 -3.25
C SER A 45 -10.23 -7.12 -2.48
N LYS A 46 -9.85 -6.46 -1.39
CA LYS A 46 -10.78 -5.63 -0.59
C LYS A 46 -10.10 -4.34 -0.16
N ALA A 47 -10.64 -3.22 -0.62
CA ALA A 47 -10.19 -1.90 -0.21
C ALA A 47 -10.76 -1.52 1.17
N ILE A 48 -10.04 -0.68 1.90
CA ILE A 48 -10.51 0.01 3.10
C ILE A 48 -10.74 1.46 2.70
N TYR A 49 -11.99 1.93 2.79
CA TYR A 49 -12.38 3.31 2.54
C TYR A 49 -12.83 3.99 3.83
N PRO A 50 -12.70 5.32 3.93
CA PRO A 50 -13.34 6.08 5.00
C PRO A 50 -14.84 6.15 4.75
N ASN A 51 -15.59 6.47 5.81
CA ASN A 51 -17.04 6.64 5.71
C ASN A 51 -17.42 7.79 4.77
N ASP A 52 -16.60 8.83 4.70
CA ASP A 52 -16.76 9.96 3.79
C ASP A 52 -15.41 10.34 3.15
N ALA A 53 -15.28 10.11 1.85
CA ALA A 53 -14.13 10.50 1.05
C ALA A 53 -14.37 11.81 0.26
N THR A 54 -15.51 12.46 0.44
CA THR A 54 -15.99 13.58 -0.38
C THR A 54 -16.09 14.90 0.38
N SER A 55 -15.78 14.89 1.68
CA SER A 55 -15.79 16.08 2.53
C SER A 55 -14.92 17.21 1.97
N LEU A 56 -15.40 18.45 2.15
CA LEU A 56 -14.67 19.67 1.81
C LEU A 56 -14.62 20.58 3.06
N PRO A 57 -13.43 20.81 3.66
CA PRO A 57 -12.12 20.28 3.27
C PRO A 57 -12.00 18.76 3.48
N PRO A 58 -11.08 18.07 2.79
CA PRO A 58 -10.90 16.64 2.94
C PRO A 58 -10.50 16.26 4.37
N GLU A 59 -11.17 15.24 4.91
CA GLU A 59 -10.86 14.69 6.24
C GLU A 59 -9.48 14.01 6.31
N PHE A 60 -9.04 13.44 5.18
CA PHE A 60 -7.77 12.72 5.02
C PHE A 60 -6.99 13.33 3.83
N PRO A 61 -6.48 14.56 3.96
CA PRO A 61 -5.82 15.25 2.85
C PRO A 61 -4.52 14.54 2.45
N VAL A 62 -4.06 14.66 1.21
CA VAL A 62 -2.69 14.25 0.85
C VAL A 62 -1.73 15.34 1.32
N ASN A 63 -0.75 14.98 2.16
CA ASN A 63 0.33 15.88 2.55
C ASN A 63 1.53 15.67 1.63
N PHE A 64 1.73 16.53 0.64
CA PHE A 64 2.89 16.44 -0.25
C PHE A 64 4.15 17.05 0.43
N PRO A 65 5.33 16.41 0.35
CA PRO A 65 5.64 15.20 -0.42
C PRO A 65 5.44 13.89 0.35
N SER A 66 5.08 13.93 1.63
CA SER A 66 5.06 12.75 2.50
C SER A 66 3.71 12.58 3.20
N THR A 67 3.08 11.45 2.94
CA THR A 67 1.88 10.97 3.65
C THR A 67 2.17 9.58 4.19
N TRP A 68 1.71 9.31 5.42
CA TRP A 68 1.95 8.05 6.09
C TRP A 68 0.68 7.21 6.13
N VAL A 69 0.87 5.92 5.85
CA VAL A 69 -0.17 4.90 5.96
C VAL A 69 0.28 3.84 6.95
N ARG A 70 -0.69 3.25 7.65
CA ARG A 70 -0.46 2.12 8.55
C ARG A 70 -1.61 1.15 8.43
N LEU A 71 -1.28 -0.14 8.42
CA LEU A 71 -2.24 -1.23 8.47
C LEU A 71 -2.05 -1.96 9.80
N LYS A 72 -3.14 -2.13 10.56
CA LYS A 72 -3.17 -2.99 11.74
C LYS A 72 -4.07 -4.18 11.43
N ARG A 73 -3.60 -5.38 11.76
CA ARG A 73 -4.42 -6.59 11.75
C ARG A 73 -4.66 -7.04 13.19
N ASN A 74 -5.91 -7.35 13.53
CA ASN A 74 -6.30 -8.04 14.75
C ASN A 74 -7.29 -9.16 14.38
N ASP A 75 -6.82 -10.41 14.42
CA ASP A 75 -7.53 -11.57 13.88
C ASP A 75 -7.96 -11.36 12.41
N ASN A 76 -9.26 -11.26 12.15
CA ASN A 76 -9.82 -11.04 10.81
C ASN A 76 -10.14 -9.56 10.55
N ILE A 77 -9.89 -8.67 11.51
CA ILE A 77 -10.15 -7.23 11.35
C ILE A 77 -8.87 -6.53 10.91
N PHE A 78 -8.97 -5.83 9.79
CA PHE A 78 -7.92 -4.99 9.23
C PHE A 78 -8.36 -3.53 9.35
N THR A 79 -7.54 -2.71 10.01
CA THR A 79 -7.79 -1.29 10.20
C THR A 79 -6.69 -0.49 9.52
N GLY A 80 -7.08 0.40 8.61
CA GLY A 80 -6.19 1.36 7.96
C GLY A 80 -6.10 2.64 8.78
N PHE A 81 -4.92 3.25 8.82
CA PHE A 81 -4.69 4.53 9.46
C PHE A 81 -3.93 5.47 8.53
N TYR A 82 -4.22 6.76 8.70
CA TYR A 82 -3.67 7.87 7.96
C TYR A 82 -2.91 8.81 8.91
N SER A 83 -1.85 9.46 8.42
CA SER A 83 -1.13 10.50 9.15
C SER A 83 -0.42 11.49 8.23
N CYS A 84 -0.47 12.78 8.59
CA CYS A 84 0.30 13.85 7.93
C CYS A 84 1.75 13.97 8.41
N ASP A 85 2.12 13.34 9.53
CA ASP A 85 3.39 13.59 10.23
C ASP A 85 4.12 12.31 10.68
N GLY A 86 3.53 11.13 10.43
CA GLY A 86 4.01 9.82 10.86
C GLY A 86 3.88 9.57 12.37
N LYS A 87 3.34 10.50 13.15
CA LYS A 87 3.27 10.48 14.61
C LYS A 87 1.83 10.45 15.12
N SER A 88 1.00 11.33 14.58
CA SER A 88 -0.41 11.48 14.91
C SER A 88 -1.24 10.67 13.92
N TRP A 89 -1.91 9.63 14.39
CA TRP A 89 -2.61 8.67 13.53
C TRP A 89 -4.12 8.79 13.69
N LYS A 90 -4.82 8.87 12.55
CA LYS A 90 -6.28 8.83 12.47
C LYS A 90 -6.70 7.54 11.79
N GLU A 91 -7.76 6.90 12.30
CA GLU A 91 -8.35 5.74 11.63
C GLU A 91 -8.93 6.19 10.28
N TYR A 92 -8.51 5.51 9.22
CA TYR A 92 -9.01 5.70 7.86
C TYR A 92 -10.23 4.85 7.59
N GLY A 93 -10.30 3.66 8.18
CA GLY A 93 -11.44 2.75 8.08
C GLY A 93 -11.04 1.33 8.48
N SER A 94 -12.01 0.42 8.48
CA SER A 94 -11.77 -0.98 8.79
C SER A 94 -12.60 -1.94 7.94
N CYS A 95 -12.11 -3.17 7.82
CA CYS A 95 -12.86 -4.25 7.19
C CYS A 95 -12.56 -5.59 7.85
N SER A 96 -13.54 -6.50 7.81
CA SER A 96 -13.33 -7.90 8.17
C SER A 96 -12.99 -8.72 6.94
N ILE A 97 -11.91 -9.50 7.01
CA ILE A 97 -11.46 -10.46 6.00
C ILE A 97 -10.96 -11.70 6.73
N GLU A 98 -11.56 -12.86 6.45
CA GLU A 98 -11.04 -14.12 6.99
C GLU A 98 -9.72 -14.48 6.30
N MET A 99 -8.66 -14.60 7.09
CA MET A 99 -7.33 -14.90 6.58
C MET A 99 -6.58 -15.85 7.50
N ASN A 100 -5.78 -16.73 6.90
CA ASN A 100 -4.84 -17.57 7.64
C ASN A 100 -3.92 -16.73 8.54
N LYS A 101 -3.47 -17.31 9.66
CA LYS A 101 -2.53 -16.65 10.58
C LYS A 101 -1.21 -16.28 9.90
N LYS A 102 -0.74 -17.14 8.98
CA LYS A 102 0.42 -16.88 8.14
C LYS A 102 -0.03 -16.20 6.85
N LEU A 103 0.48 -15.00 6.60
CA LEU A 103 0.24 -14.22 5.38
C LEU A 103 1.53 -13.62 4.84
N TYR A 104 1.47 -13.15 3.60
CA TYR A 104 2.48 -12.27 3.02
C TYR A 104 2.04 -10.82 3.18
N LEU A 105 2.99 -9.93 3.49
CA LEU A 105 2.80 -8.50 3.55
C LEU A 105 3.83 -7.86 2.62
N GLY A 106 3.44 -6.84 1.88
CA GLY A 106 4.33 -6.13 0.98
C GLY A 106 3.81 -4.75 0.61
N LEU A 107 4.65 -4.03 -0.11
CA LEU A 107 4.36 -2.73 -0.69
C LEU A 107 3.98 -2.95 -2.15
N ALA A 108 2.91 -2.31 -2.61
CA ALA A 108 2.42 -2.44 -3.98
C ALA A 108 2.38 -1.06 -4.65
N VAL A 109 2.73 -1.04 -5.93
CA VAL A 109 2.65 0.14 -6.80
C VAL A 109 2.09 -0.32 -8.14
N THR A 110 1.20 0.48 -8.71
CA THR A 110 0.74 0.34 -10.10
C THR A 110 0.68 1.73 -10.71
N SER A 111 0.90 1.84 -12.03
CA SER A 111 0.69 3.07 -12.78
C SER A 111 -0.76 3.29 -13.18
N HIS A 112 -1.63 2.27 -13.02
CA HIS A 112 -2.99 2.26 -13.60
C HIS A 112 -3.01 2.40 -15.13
N ASN A 113 -1.86 2.26 -15.77
CA ASN A 113 -1.69 2.42 -17.21
C ASN A 113 -0.62 1.44 -17.68
N SER A 114 -1.02 0.44 -18.45
CA SER A 114 -0.10 -0.60 -18.94
C SER A 114 1.03 -0.09 -19.82
N ASN A 115 0.93 1.12 -20.38
CA ASN A 115 1.93 1.72 -21.26
C ASN A 115 2.86 2.71 -20.54
N GLU A 116 2.67 2.93 -19.25
CA GLU A 116 3.45 3.86 -18.44
C GLU A 116 3.91 3.22 -17.13
N SER A 117 4.89 3.84 -16.48
CA SER A 117 5.37 3.45 -15.16
C SER A 117 5.15 4.56 -14.14
N ALA A 118 4.76 4.19 -12.92
CA ALA A 118 4.76 5.06 -11.76
C ALA A 118 5.97 4.77 -10.87
N ILE A 119 6.45 5.81 -10.18
CA ILE A 119 7.52 5.69 -9.19
C ILE A 119 6.95 6.04 -7.82
N CYS A 120 7.10 5.14 -6.86
CA CYS A 120 6.79 5.39 -5.45
C CYS A 120 8.03 5.21 -4.58
N LYS A 121 8.21 6.12 -3.62
CA LYS A 121 9.32 6.13 -2.68
C LYS A 121 8.79 5.84 -1.29
N PHE A 122 8.89 4.59 -0.84
CA PHE A 122 8.52 4.23 0.53
C PHE A 122 9.67 4.53 1.48
N ARG A 123 9.37 5.17 2.61
CA ARG A 123 10.32 5.56 3.66
C ARG A 123 9.79 5.16 5.03
N ASP A 124 10.68 5.02 6.00
CA ASP A 124 10.37 4.79 7.42
C ASP A 124 9.44 3.59 7.67
N ILE A 125 9.69 2.51 6.94
CA ILE A 125 8.90 1.28 7.02
C ILE A 125 9.21 0.55 8.32
N SER A 126 8.17 0.18 9.05
CA SER A 126 8.24 -0.67 10.23
C SER A 126 7.17 -1.75 10.19
N ILE A 127 7.51 -2.93 10.72
CA ILE A 127 6.58 -4.02 11.01
C ILE A 127 6.80 -4.34 12.49
N ILE A 128 5.71 -4.39 13.25
CA ILE A 128 5.71 -4.55 14.70
C ILE A 128 4.93 -5.81 15.05
#